data_AF-X7Z4E2-F1
#
_entry.id   AF-X7Z4E2-F1
#
_cell.length_a   1.000
_cell.length_b   1.000
_cell.length_c   1.000
_cell.angle_alpha   90.00
_cell.angle_beta   90.00
_cell.angle_gamma   90.00
#
_symmetry.space_group_name_H-M   'P 1'
#
loop_
_entity.id
_entity.type
_entity.pdbx_description
1 polymer ?
#
loop_
_entity_poly.entity_id
_entity_poly.type
_entity_poly.pdbx_seq_one_letter_code
_entity_poly.pdbx_strand_id
1 'polypeptide(L)' 'MGIPGQVVEMLDGYDGQLALVDVAGETRKVNVGMLPDETFARATG' A
#
# COMPACT_ATOMS: atom_id res chain seq x y z
N MET A 1 -11.48 12.26 5.08
CA MET A 1 -11.14 11.69 3.77
C MET A 1 -9.68 11.31 3.80
N GLY A 2 -9.34 10.07 3.45
CA GLY A 2 -7.93 9.65 3.41
C GLY A 2 -7.16 10.34 2.30
N ILE A 3 -5.84 10.42 2.44
CA ILE A 3 -4.94 10.84 1.36
C ILE A 3 -4.61 9.58 0.54
N PRO A 4 -4.83 9.58 -0.78
CA PRO A 4 -4.43 8.46 -1.63
C PRO A 4 -2.92 8.20 -1.55
N GLY A 5 -2.53 6.93 -1.60
CA GLY A 5 -1.14 6.52 -1.62
C GLY A 5 -0.89 5.44 -2.67
N GLN A 6 0.37 5.28 -3.06
CA GLN A 6 0.81 4.26 -4.01
C GLN A 6 1.77 3.28 -3.34
N VAL A 7 1.47 1.99 -3.44
CA VAL A 7 2.40 0.94 -2.99
C VAL A 7 3.65 1.01 -3.84
N VAL A 8 4.80 1.14 -3.18
CA VAL A 8 6.12 1.15 -3.83
C VAL A 8 6.88 -0.15 -3.59
N GLU A 9 6.63 -0.82 -2.47
CA GLU A 9 7.29 -2.08 -2.11
C GLU A 9 6.43 -2.88 -1.12
N MET A 10 6.41 -4.21 -1.28
CA MET A 10 5.88 -5.12 -0.27
C MET A 10 7.03 -5.53 0.67
N LEU A 11 6.86 -5.37 1.98
CA LEU A 11 7.92 -5.65 2.94
C LEU A 11 7.97 -7.13 3.31
N ASP A 12 9.16 -7.72 3.20
CA ASP A 12 9.45 -9.09 3.63
C ASP A 12 9.29 -9.27 5.15
N GLY A 13 9.00 -10.50 5.57
CA GLY A 13 8.86 -10.86 6.99
C GLY A 13 7.52 -10.48 7.63
N TYR A 14 6.57 -9.97 6.85
CA TYR A 14 5.23 -9.58 7.31
C TYR A 14 4.10 -10.35 6.60
N ASP A 15 4.37 -11.55 6.07
CA ASP A 15 3.39 -12.42 5.39
C ASP A 15 2.55 -11.69 4.31
N GLY A 16 3.16 -10.75 3.59
CA GLY A 16 2.48 -9.94 2.57
C GLY A 16 1.51 -8.87 3.11
N GLN A 17 1.48 -8.63 4.42
CA GLN A 17 0.53 -7.74 5.07
C GLN A 17 1.06 -6.31 5.30
N LEU A 18 2.34 -6.05 5.04
CA LEU A 18 2.94 -4.73 5.23
C LEU A 18 3.56 -4.24 3.92
N ALA A 19 3.24 -3.01 3.56
CA ALA A 19 3.76 -2.35 2.37
C ALA A 19 4.41 -1.01 2.73
N LEU A 20 5.45 -0.63 1.99
CA LEU A 20 5.85 0.77 1.88
C LEU A 20 4.94 1.45 0.86
N VAL A 21 4.38 2.58 1.26
CA VAL A 21 3.45 3.38 0.48
C VAL A 21 3.98 4.80 0.41
N ASP A 22 4.12 5.35 -0.79
CA ASP A 22 4.28 6.80 -0.96
C ASP A 22 2.93 7.46 -0.75
N VAL A 23 2.86 8.37 0.22
CA VAL A 23 1.70 9.19 0.51
C VAL A 23 2.15 10.65 0.51
N ALA A 24 1.76 11.39 -0.53
CA ALA A 24 2.11 12.81 -0.70
C ALA A 24 3.63 13.10 -0.69
N GLY A 25 4.44 12.20 -1.25
CA GLY A 25 5.90 12.34 -1.35
C GLY A 25 6.66 11.80 -0.13
N GLU A 26 5.96 11.16 0.81
CA GLU A 26 6.55 10.56 1.99
C GLU A 26 6.28 9.05 2.05
N THR A 27 7.34 8.26 2.28
CA THR A 27 7.23 6.81 2.43
C THR A 27 6.72 6.44 3.83
N ARG A 28 5.66 5.64 3.89
CA ARG A 28 5.05 5.17 5.15
C ARG A 28 4.85 3.66 5.10
N LYS A 29 5.02 2.99 6.25
CA LYS A 29 4.67 1.57 6.41
C LYS A 29 3.16 1.46 6.68
N VAL A 30 2.45 0.74 5.83
CA VAL A 30 0.98 0.60 5.90
C VAL A 30 0.62 -0.88 5.98
N ASN A 31 -0.25 -1.23 6.94
CA ASN A 31 -0.83 -2.56 7.03
C ASN A 31 -1.92 -2.70 5.96
N VAL A 32 -1.72 -3.64 5.04
CA VAL A 32 -2.63 -3.97 3.94
C VAL A 32 -3.37 -5.29 4.16
N GLY A 33 -3.03 -6.05 5.20
CA GLY A 33 -3.69 -7.33 5.51
C GLY A 33 -5.16 -7.21 5.91
N MET A 34 -5.62 -5.99 6.19
CA MET A 34 -7.03 -5.68 6.46
C MET A 34 -7.77 -5.05 5.27
N LEU A 35 -7.11 -4.91 4.13
CA LEU A 35 -7.77 -4.47 2.90
C LEU A 35 -8.44 -5.69 2.25
N PRO A 36 -9.67 -5.53 1.72
CA PRO A 36 -10.28 -6.56 0.91
C PRO A 36 -9.53 -6.71 -0.42
N ASP A 37 -9.41 -7.95 -0.91
CA ASP A 37 -8.63 -8.34 -2.11
C ASP A 37 -8.96 -7.51 -3.37
N GLU A 38 -10.15 -6.92 -3.42
CA GLU A 38 -10.66 -6.12 -4.55
C GLU A 38 -10.09 -4.67 -4.63
N THR A 39 -9.23 -4.25 -3.68
CA THR A 39 -8.87 -2.83 -3.53
C THR A 39 -7.65 -2.37 -4.35
N PHE A 40 -6.96 -3.27 -5.07
CA PHE A 40 -5.81 -2.87 -5.90
C PHE A 40 -6.22 -2.60 -7.34
N ALA A 41 -6.91 -1.47 -7.56
CA ALA A 41 -7.07 -0.94 -8.90
C ALA A 41 -5.69 -0.51 -9.42
N ARG A 42 -5.09 -1.33 -10.30
CA ARG A 42 -3.90 -0.96 -11.06
C ARG A 42 -4.25 0.30 -11.84
N ALA A 43 -3.62 1.43 -11.52
CA ALA A 43 -3.65 2.58 -12.40
C ALA A 43 -2.94 2.17 -13.70
N THR A 44 -3.71 1.76 -14.70
CA THR A 44 -3.26 1.67 -16.08
C THR A 44 -2.96 3.08 -16.56
N GLY A 45 -1.67 3.41 -16.64
CA GLY A 45 -1.17 4.45 -17.54
C GLY A 45 -1.13 3.94 -18.97
#